data_AF-A0A9P8N8K7-F1
#
_entry.id   AF-A0A9P8N8K7-F1
#
_cell.length_a   1.000
_cell.length_b   1.000
_cell.length_c   1.000
_cell.angle_alpha   90.00
_cell.angle_beta   90.00
_cell.angle_gamma   90.00
#
_symmetry.space_group_name_H-M   'P 1'
#
loop_
_entity.id
_entity.type
_entity.pdbx_description
1 polymer ?
#
loop_
_entity_poly.entity_id
_entity_poly.type
_entity_poly.pdbx_seq_one_letter_code
_entity_poly.pdbx_strand_id
1 'polypeptide(L)'
;MSSTPLLSAAGGLPGPNVMQDHPAFLRVSHSPWQCIPQNVLVVLRGMMLAYLTAVAAMIGHYKHTEESEDSPWRHLFDFGLISYALVSSYHLITFSWTFTHLYYPDADGVQGGVESWIVRAMSLPANMGSLRKQFYFTLFYATATVFSFMNSSVYWFVTRQHDTAELLVAAATATGKGASPALLVGDGPFSDLFGEGWFKPFIICNLYGVTSALMILETIFLNSTKRPATQALGSHFFGLVVYTGLYLAWAALGKAWTDVFPFFWLDEEEVGSKEAVTAYCMGFVLLSQFMYTMMLGFVGIREGVTRSLAERAGSIEALEG
;
A
#
# COMPACT_ATOMS: atom_id res chain seq x y z
N MET A 1 -1.44 -46.43 30.70
CA MET A 1 -2.19 -45.20 30.40
C MET A 1 -1.26 -44.05 30.77
N SER A 2 -0.63 -43.32 29.84
CA SER A 2 -1.23 -42.27 29.00
C SER A 2 -1.95 -41.23 29.89
N SER A 3 -1.69 -39.93 29.86
CA SER A 3 -0.92 -39.09 28.95
C SER A 3 -0.80 -37.68 29.55
N THR A 4 0.40 -37.10 29.53
CA THR A 4 0.60 -35.64 29.44
C THR A 4 1.82 -35.39 28.55
N PRO A 5 1.63 -35.30 27.22
CA PRO A 5 2.64 -34.76 26.32
C PRO A 5 2.35 -33.28 26.06
N LEU A 6 3.41 -32.46 26.03
CA LEU A 6 3.65 -31.30 25.13
C LEU A 6 4.69 -30.32 25.72
N LEU A 7 5.79 -30.85 26.28
CA LEU A 7 7.01 -30.06 26.56
C LEU A 7 8.28 -30.68 25.96
N SER A 8 8.18 -31.68 25.08
CA SER A 8 9.34 -32.39 24.52
C SER A 8 9.62 -32.10 23.05
N ALA A 9 9.24 -30.93 22.53
CA ALA A 9 9.60 -30.53 21.16
C ALA A 9 10.28 -29.16 21.17
N ALA A 10 11.51 -29.11 21.69
CA ALA A 10 12.65 -28.31 21.22
C ALA A 10 13.70 -28.16 22.34
N GLY A 11 14.40 -29.27 22.63
CA GLY A 11 15.62 -29.24 23.42
C GLY A 11 16.76 -28.59 22.64
N GLY A 12 16.77 -27.26 22.62
CA GLY A 12 17.89 -26.44 22.15
C GLY A 12 17.74 -25.07 22.77
N LEU A 13 18.64 -24.71 23.69
CA LEU A 13 18.79 -23.33 24.14
C LEU A 13 18.92 -22.45 22.88
N PRO A 14 18.12 -21.38 22.72
CA PRO A 14 18.28 -20.50 21.59
C PRO A 14 19.73 -19.95 21.62
N GLY A 15 20.45 -20.12 20.50
CA GLY A 15 21.77 -19.51 20.36
C GLY A 15 21.68 -18.00 20.59
N PRO A 16 22.76 -17.34 21.01
CA PRO A 16 22.76 -15.94 21.50
C PRO A 16 22.27 -14.87 20.50
N ASN A 17 21.88 -15.25 19.28
CA ASN A 17 21.30 -14.37 18.25
C ASN A 17 19.80 -14.59 17.99
N VAL A 18 19.11 -15.48 18.72
CA VAL A 18 17.66 -15.64 18.63
C VAL A 18 17.00 -15.04 19.87
N MET A 19 17.19 -13.74 20.06
CA MET A 19 16.22 -12.96 20.84
C MET A 19 14.91 -13.15 20.10
N GLN A 20 13.91 -13.77 20.73
CA GLN A 20 12.62 -14.09 20.12
C GLN A 20 11.91 -12.81 19.66
N ASP A 21 12.26 -12.34 18.47
CA ASP A 21 11.62 -11.21 17.84
C ASP A 21 10.17 -11.60 17.55
N HIS A 22 9.22 -10.79 18.01
CA HIS A 22 7.80 -11.06 17.79
C HIS A 22 7.50 -11.29 16.29
N PRO A 23 6.61 -12.24 15.94
CA PRO A 23 6.21 -12.51 14.57
C PRO A 23 5.58 -11.26 13.92
N ALA A 24 5.70 -11.15 12.59
CA ALA A 24 5.22 -9.98 11.84
C ALA A 24 3.74 -9.63 12.11
N PHE A 25 2.90 -10.64 12.33
CA PHE A 25 1.48 -10.46 12.66
C PHE A 25 1.24 -9.71 13.97
N LEU A 26 2.04 -10.00 14.99
CA LEU A 26 1.98 -9.27 16.26
C LEU A 26 2.58 -7.88 16.10
N ARG A 27 3.71 -7.75 15.39
CA ARG A 27 4.35 -6.44 15.16
C ARG A 27 3.45 -5.44 14.46
N VAL A 28 2.67 -5.85 13.47
CA VAL A 28 1.74 -4.93 12.80
C VAL A 28 0.60 -4.50 13.73
N SER A 29 0.27 -5.33 14.73
CA SER A 29 -0.75 -5.02 15.73
C SER A 29 -0.24 -4.09 16.84
N HIS A 30 1.04 -3.70 16.81
CA HIS A 30 1.68 -2.84 17.83
C HIS A 30 2.42 -1.68 17.19
N SER A 31 2.28 -0.49 17.79
CA SER A 31 3.05 0.68 17.39
C SER A 31 4.47 0.58 17.95
N PRO A 32 5.49 1.04 17.20
CA PRO A 32 6.85 1.12 17.72
C PRO A 32 7.09 2.33 18.64
N TRP A 33 6.08 3.18 18.84
CA TRP A 33 6.17 4.39 19.64
C TRP A 33 5.50 4.20 20.99
N GLN A 34 6.22 4.49 22.07
CA GLN A 34 5.68 4.41 23.44
C GLN A 34 4.50 5.37 23.68
N CYS A 35 4.42 6.47 22.91
CA CYS A 35 3.31 7.43 23.02
C CYS A 35 2.01 6.97 22.36
N ILE A 36 2.01 5.84 21.63
CA ILE A 36 0.81 5.30 20.97
C ILE A 36 0.45 3.98 21.68
N PRO A 37 -0.38 4.03 22.74
CA PRO A 37 -0.87 2.82 23.39
C PRO A 37 -1.85 2.05 22.48
N GLN A 38 -2.07 0.78 22.80
CA GLN A 38 -2.84 -0.16 21.96
C GLN A 38 -4.27 0.32 21.65
N ASN A 39 -4.95 0.93 22.61
CA ASN A 39 -6.29 1.50 22.42
C ASN A 39 -6.30 2.66 21.41
N VAL A 40 -5.30 3.55 21.48
CA VAL A 40 -5.15 4.66 20.52
C VAL A 40 -4.82 4.11 19.14
N LEU A 41 -3.97 3.07 19.04
CA LEU A 41 -3.65 2.42 17.77
C LEU A 41 -4.90 1.84 17.08
N VAL A 42 -5.79 1.18 17.84
CA VAL A 42 -7.07 0.67 17.30
C VAL A 42 -7.92 1.83 16.74
N VAL A 43 -8.03 2.95 17.46
CA VAL A 43 -8.79 4.12 17.00
C VAL A 43 -8.19 4.72 15.74
N LEU A 44 -6.86 4.89 15.69
CA LEU A 44 -6.15 5.41 14.51
C LEU A 44 -6.38 4.53 13.27
N ARG A 45 -6.23 3.20 13.41
CA ARG A 45 -6.50 2.24 12.33
C ARG A 45 -7.97 2.25 11.90
N GLY A 46 -8.89 2.36 12.86
CA GLY A 46 -10.32 2.48 12.59
C GLY A 46 -10.66 3.75 11.80
N MET A 47 -10.07 4.90 12.16
CA MET A 47 -10.24 6.15 11.41
C MET A 47 -9.69 6.05 9.98
N MET A 48 -8.51 5.47 9.79
CA MET A 48 -7.94 5.25 8.45
C MET A 48 -8.84 4.34 7.59
N LEU A 49 -9.34 3.24 8.17
CA LEU A 49 -10.24 2.32 7.46
C LEU A 49 -11.58 2.97 7.12
N ALA A 50 -12.17 3.72 8.06
CA ALA A 50 -13.41 4.46 7.82
C ALA A 50 -13.23 5.52 6.72
N TYR A 51 -12.11 6.24 6.75
CA TYR A 51 -11.74 7.20 5.70
C TYR A 51 -11.62 6.53 4.33
N LEU A 52 -10.85 5.44 4.23
CA LEU A 52 -10.70 4.68 2.98
C LEU A 52 -12.04 4.11 2.48
N THR A 53 -12.91 3.70 3.39
CA THR A 53 -14.24 3.17 3.01
C THR A 53 -15.14 4.28 2.46
N ALA A 54 -15.17 5.45 3.10
CA ALA A 54 -15.94 6.60 2.64
C ALA A 54 -15.44 7.10 1.28
N VAL A 55 -14.12 7.23 1.13
CA VAL A 55 -13.49 7.63 -0.14
C VAL A 55 -13.71 6.59 -1.23
N ALA A 56 -13.72 5.28 -0.92
CA ALA A 56 -14.04 4.24 -1.89
C ALA A 56 -15.45 4.41 -2.47
N ALA A 57 -16.43 4.74 -1.64
CA ALA A 57 -17.79 5.01 -2.09
C ALA A 57 -17.84 6.25 -3.00
N MET A 58 -17.09 7.30 -2.66
CA MET A 58 -16.99 8.51 -3.48
C MET A 58 -16.29 8.26 -4.82
N ILE A 59 -15.20 7.47 -4.84
CA ILE A 59 -14.50 7.04 -6.07
C ILE A 59 -15.45 6.22 -6.95
N GLY A 60 -16.18 5.27 -6.35
CA GLY A 60 -17.16 4.45 -7.06
C GLY A 60 -18.28 5.29 -7.66
N HIS A 61 -18.77 6.29 -6.94
CA HIS A 61 -19.73 7.25 -7.46
C HIS A 61 -19.16 8.02 -8.65
N TYR A 62 -18.00 8.67 -8.49
CA TYR A 62 -17.32 9.43 -9.54
C TYR A 62 -17.11 8.62 -10.82
N LYS A 63 -16.56 7.39 -10.69
CA LYS A 63 -16.31 6.53 -11.85
C LYS A 63 -17.58 6.08 -12.56
N HIS A 64 -18.67 5.89 -11.81
CA HIS A 64 -19.94 5.47 -12.38
C HIS A 64 -20.75 6.61 -13.02
N THR A 65 -20.61 7.85 -12.53
CA THR A 65 -21.48 8.97 -12.95
C THR A 65 -20.78 10.03 -13.80
N GLU A 66 -19.49 10.27 -13.61
CA GLU A 66 -18.76 11.37 -14.25
C GLU A 66 -17.74 10.89 -15.28
N GLU A 67 -17.22 9.66 -15.15
CA GLU A 67 -16.17 9.12 -16.04
C GLU A 67 -16.71 8.20 -17.16
N SER A 68 -17.86 7.53 -16.97
CA SER A 68 -18.26 6.44 -17.89
C SER A 68 -19.18 6.87 -19.04
N GLU A 69 -18.59 7.21 -20.19
CA GLU A 69 -19.20 6.89 -21.50
C GLU A 69 -18.83 5.47 -21.96
N ASP A 70 -17.78 4.87 -21.38
CA ASP A 70 -17.24 3.55 -21.70
C ASP A 70 -17.73 2.41 -20.77
N SER A 71 -17.42 1.16 -21.14
CA SER A 71 -17.78 -0.06 -20.40
C SER A 71 -17.32 -0.04 -18.93
N PRO A 72 -18.22 -0.31 -17.95
CA PRO A 72 -17.91 -0.26 -16.51
C PRO A 72 -16.87 -1.29 -16.08
N TRP A 73 -16.61 -2.32 -16.89
CA TRP A 73 -15.64 -3.38 -16.62
C TRP A 73 -14.19 -2.91 -16.71
N ARG A 74 -13.93 -1.80 -17.42
CA ARG A 74 -12.57 -1.21 -17.56
C ARG A 74 -11.94 -0.88 -16.20
N HIS A 75 -12.77 -0.45 -15.24
CA HIS A 75 -12.31 -0.08 -13.91
C HIS A 75 -11.67 -1.24 -13.13
N LEU A 76 -11.94 -2.50 -13.48
CA LEU A 76 -11.28 -3.66 -12.86
C LEU A 76 -9.82 -3.85 -13.28
N PHE A 77 -9.40 -3.18 -14.36
CA PHE A 77 -8.03 -3.24 -14.89
C PHE A 77 -7.21 -1.99 -14.56
N ASP A 78 -7.83 -1.00 -13.92
CA ASP A 78 -7.19 0.25 -13.50
C ASP A 78 -6.21 -0.01 -12.34
N PHE A 79 -4.93 0.34 -12.55
CA PHE A 79 -3.89 0.19 -11.54
C PHE A 79 -4.20 0.96 -10.26
N GLY A 80 -4.77 2.16 -10.36
CA GLY A 80 -5.09 3.02 -9.23
C GLY A 80 -6.15 2.38 -8.35
N LEU A 81 -7.19 1.78 -8.95
CA LEU A 81 -8.21 1.06 -8.21
C LEU A 81 -7.69 -0.23 -7.58
N ILE A 82 -6.85 -1.00 -8.30
CA ILE A 82 -6.21 -2.19 -7.75
C ILE A 82 -5.32 -1.82 -6.57
N SER A 83 -4.48 -0.80 -6.72
CA SER A 83 -3.62 -0.32 -5.62
C SER A 83 -4.44 0.17 -4.44
N TYR A 84 -5.53 0.90 -4.68
CA TYR A 84 -6.43 1.35 -3.64
C TYR A 84 -7.09 0.18 -2.90
N ALA A 85 -7.51 -0.85 -3.63
CA ALA A 85 -8.09 -2.06 -3.06
C ALA A 85 -7.08 -2.84 -2.20
N LEU A 86 -5.82 -2.94 -2.63
CA LEU A 86 -4.74 -3.57 -1.84
C LEU A 86 -4.47 -2.81 -0.53
N VAL A 87 -4.38 -1.48 -0.59
CA VAL A 87 -4.19 -0.63 0.61
C VAL A 87 -5.39 -0.75 1.55
N SER A 88 -6.61 -0.70 1.01
CA SER A 88 -7.85 -0.87 1.80
C SER A 88 -7.92 -2.23 2.47
N SER A 89 -7.56 -3.29 1.74
CA SER A 89 -7.50 -4.66 2.27
C SER A 89 -6.45 -4.79 3.38
N TYR A 90 -5.29 -4.16 3.21
CA TYR A 90 -4.25 -4.12 4.24
C TYR A 90 -4.74 -3.42 5.52
N HIS A 91 -5.37 -2.25 5.40
CA HIS A 91 -5.91 -1.54 6.56
C HIS A 91 -7.07 -2.29 7.23
N LEU A 92 -7.90 -3.00 6.46
CA LEU A 92 -8.95 -3.88 7.00
C LEU A 92 -8.36 -5.03 7.82
N ILE A 93 -7.36 -5.73 7.28
CA ILE A 93 -6.69 -6.85 7.96
C ILE A 93 -6.02 -6.37 9.25
N THR A 94 -5.24 -5.30 9.16
CA THR A 94 -4.47 -4.79 10.31
C THR A 94 -5.37 -4.17 11.38
N PHE A 95 -6.46 -3.50 11.01
CA PHE A 95 -7.48 -3.07 11.95
C PHE A 95 -8.11 -4.27 12.66
N SER A 96 -8.54 -5.29 11.90
CA SER A 96 -9.15 -6.51 12.44
C SER A 96 -8.23 -7.19 13.45
N TRP A 97 -6.95 -7.37 13.11
CA TRP A 97 -5.96 -7.96 14.03
C TRP A 97 -5.70 -7.09 15.25
N THR A 98 -5.55 -5.78 15.08
CA THR A 98 -5.28 -4.88 16.22
C THR A 98 -6.48 -4.84 17.18
N PHE A 99 -7.70 -4.81 16.64
CA PHE A 99 -8.94 -4.82 17.40
C PHE A 99 -9.14 -6.14 18.15
N THR A 100 -9.05 -7.28 17.45
CA THR A 100 -9.20 -8.59 18.08
C THR A 100 -8.09 -8.88 19.06
N HIS A 101 -6.85 -8.44 18.80
CA HIS A 101 -5.74 -8.59 19.73
C HIS A 101 -5.96 -7.84 21.05
N LEU A 102 -6.63 -6.68 21.02
CA LEU A 102 -6.94 -5.89 22.23
C LEU A 102 -8.18 -6.41 22.98
N TYR A 103 -9.28 -6.67 22.26
CA TYR A 103 -10.58 -6.96 22.88
C TYR A 103 -10.90 -8.45 22.99
N TYR A 104 -10.30 -9.30 22.15
CA TYR A 104 -10.53 -10.74 22.08
C TYR A 104 -9.19 -11.51 22.04
N PRO A 105 -8.34 -11.39 23.08
CA PRO A 105 -7.01 -12.00 23.09
C PRO A 105 -7.05 -13.53 22.92
N ASP A 106 -8.09 -14.17 23.47
CA ASP A 106 -8.39 -15.60 23.29
C ASP A 106 -9.59 -15.78 22.36
N ALA A 107 -9.36 -15.69 21.04
CA ALA A 107 -10.42 -15.86 20.03
C ALA A 107 -11.12 -17.24 20.12
N ASP A 108 -10.42 -18.26 20.61
CA ASP A 108 -10.99 -19.60 20.83
C ASP A 108 -11.86 -19.70 22.08
N GLY A 109 -11.77 -18.73 22.99
CA GLY A 109 -12.61 -18.61 24.17
C GLY A 109 -14.02 -18.07 23.87
N VAL A 110 -14.24 -17.48 22.69
CA VAL A 110 -15.55 -17.00 22.25
C VAL A 110 -16.41 -18.18 21.81
N GLN A 111 -17.32 -18.62 22.68
CA GLN A 111 -18.22 -19.74 22.43
C GLN A 111 -19.50 -19.30 21.69
N GLY A 112 -19.83 -20.00 20.60
CA GLY A 112 -21.16 -19.97 19.95
C GLY A 112 -21.28 -19.16 18.65
N GLY A 113 -22.16 -19.66 17.77
CA GLY A 113 -22.83 -18.91 16.69
C GLY A 113 -21.97 -18.25 15.61
N VAL A 114 -22.55 -17.22 14.98
CA VAL A 114 -21.94 -16.40 13.93
C VAL A 114 -20.83 -15.49 14.48
N GLU A 115 -20.94 -15.04 15.74
CA GLU A 115 -19.95 -14.18 16.40
C GLU A 115 -18.59 -14.85 16.54
N SER A 116 -18.54 -16.11 17.02
CA SER A 116 -17.28 -16.87 17.10
C SER A 116 -16.63 -17.04 15.73
N TRP A 117 -17.42 -17.22 14.67
CA TRP A 117 -16.90 -17.30 13.30
C TRP A 117 -16.32 -15.96 12.83
N ILE A 118 -17.01 -14.84 13.06
CA ILE A 118 -16.53 -13.49 12.71
C ILE A 118 -15.25 -13.16 13.48
N VAL A 119 -15.22 -13.38 14.79
CA VAL A 119 -14.04 -13.10 15.63
C VAL A 119 -12.85 -13.93 15.17
N ARG A 120 -13.04 -15.23 14.88
CA ARG A 120 -11.97 -16.09 14.37
C ARG A 120 -11.46 -15.65 13.00
N ALA A 121 -12.35 -15.25 12.10
CA ALA A 121 -11.96 -14.76 10.77
C ALA A 121 -11.15 -13.44 10.84
N MET A 122 -11.48 -12.57 11.80
CA MET A 122 -10.81 -11.29 12.03
C MET A 122 -9.58 -11.39 12.94
N SER A 123 -9.34 -12.55 13.55
CA SER A 123 -8.26 -12.77 14.50
C SER A 123 -6.90 -13.02 13.84
N LEU A 124 -5.84 -12.92 14.65
CA LEU A 124 -4.49 -13.26 14.24
C LEU A 124 -4.40 -14.73 13.77
N PRO A 125 -3.51 -15.06 12.82
CA PRO A 125 -3.36 -16.43 12.34
C PRO A 125 -2.99 -17.41 13.47
N ALA A 126 -3.73 -18.51 13.60
CA ALA A 126 -3.51 -19.53 14.66
C ALA A 126 -2.07 -20.07 14.77
N ASN A 127 -1.32 -20.10 13.66
CA ASN A 127 0.11 -20.42 13.65
C ASN A 127 0.94 -19.18 13.28
N MET A 128 1.15 -18.31 14.26
CA MET A 128 1.94 -17.09 14.10
C MET A 128 3.43 -17.36 13.84
N GLY A 129 3.95 -18.53 14.25
CA GLY A 129 5.34 -18.94 14.04
C GLY A 129 5.67 -19.44 12.63
N SER A 130 4.66 -19.61 11.76
CA SER A 130 4.89 -20.10 10.40
C SER A 130 5.62 -19.07 9.53
N LEU A 131 6.88 -19.36 9.19
CA LEU A 131 7.70 -18.53 8.31
C LEU A 131 7.05 -18.27 6.95
N ARG A 132 6.34 -19.27 6.38
CA ARG A 132 5.63 -19.13 5.10
C ARG A 132 4.49 -18.13 5.19
N LYS A 133 3.68 -18.20 6.25
CA LYS A 133 2.57 -17.24 6.45
C LYS A 133 3.12 -15.84 6.69
N GLN A 134 4.16 -15.71 7.51
CA GLN A 134 4.82 -14.43 7.75
C GLN A 134 5.36 -13.84 6.45
N PHE A 135 6.04 -14.65 5.62
CA PHE A 135 6.57 -14.22 4.33
C PHE A 135 5.48 -13.69 3.40
N TYR A 136 4.36 -14.41 3.21
CA TYR A 136 3.29 -13.91 2.34
C TYR A 136 2.64 -12.64 2.87
N PHE A 137 2.49 -12.50 4.19
CA PHE A 137 1.96 -11.29 4.78
C PHE A 137 2.90 -10.09 4.59
N THR A 138 4.20 -10.27 4.85
CA THR A 138 5.18 -9.19 4.64
C THR A 138 5.33 -8.84 3.16
N LEU A 139 5.21 -9.83 2.27
CA LEU A 139 5.19 -9.62 0.83
C LEU A 139 3.93 -8.87 0.40
N PHE A 140 2.75 -9.22 0.93
CA PHE A 140 1.50 -8.50 0.66
C PHE A 140 1.59 -7.05 1.14
N TYR A 141 2.10 -6.81 2.35
CA TYR A 141 2.36 -5.47 2.87
C TYR A 141 3.33 -4.68 1.97
N ALA A 142 4.42 -5.31 1.52
CA ALA A 142 5.36 -4.71 0.59
C ALA A 142 4.69 -4.37 -0.74
N THR A 143 3.92 -5.29 -1.33
CA THR A 143 3.19 -5.05 -2.57
C THR A 143 2.18 -3.91 -2.43
N ALA A 144 1.36 -3.88 -1.37
CA ALA A 144 0.39 -2.80 -1.15
C ALA A 144 1.08 -1.43 -1.00
N THR A 145 2.18 -1.38 -0.25
CA THR A 145 2.97 -0.15 -0.07
C THR A 145 3.60 0.30 -1.39
N VAL A 146 4.32 -0.60 -2.06
CA VAL A 146 5.04 -0.32 -3.31
C VAL A 146 4.08 0.09 -4.41
N PHE A 147 2.95 -0.61 -4.55
CA PHE A 147 1.95 -0.26 -5.57
C PHE A 147 1.34 1.12 -5.29
N SER A 148 1.10 1.49 -4.02
CA SER A 148 0.62 2.84 -3.69
C SER A 148 1.62 3.94 -4.07
N PHE A 149 2.92 3.69 -3.87
CA PHE A 149 4.00 4.62 -4.23
C PHE A 149 4.18 4.70 -5.75
N MET A 150 4.12 3.56 -6.43
CA MET A 150 4.12 3.50 -7.90
C MET A 150 2.91 4.25 -8.47
N ASN A 151 1.71 4.02 -7.93
CA ASN A 151 0.48 4.66 -8.42
C ASN A 151 0.58 6.18 -8.32
N SER A 152 1.07 6.67 -7.18
CA SER A 152 1.32 8.10 -6.98
C SER A 152 2.38 8.62 -7.96
N SER A 153 3.51 7.92 -8.09
CA SER A 153 4.61 8.37 -8.95
C SER A 153 4.22 8.39 -10.43
N VAL A 154 3.58 7.32 -10.91
CA VAL A 154 3.13 7.22 -12.30
C VAL A 154 2.11 8.30 -12.62
N TYR A 155 1.12 8.52 -11.74
CA TYR A 155 0.12 9.54 -12.01
C TYR A 155 0.72 10.95 -12.04
N TRP A 156 1.42 11.36 -11.00
CA TRP A 156 1.89 12.75 -10.86
C TRP A 156 3.04 13.11 -11.81
N PHE A 157 3.93 12.15 -12.12
CA PHE A 157 5.12 12.42 -12.94
C PHE A 157 5.00 11.96 -14.39
N VAL A 158 4.10 11.03 -14.71
CA VAL A 158 3.97 10.47 -16.07
C VAL A 158 2.61 10.83 -16.67
N THR A 159 1.52 10.27 -16.13
CA THR A 159 0.17 10.42 -16.70
C THR A 159 -0.27 11.88 -16.76
N ARG A 160 -0.20 12.61 -15.64
CA ARG A 160 -0.64 14.00 -15.62
C ARG A 160 0.19 14.90 -16.56
N GLN A 161 1.49 14.64 -16.67
CA GLN A 161 2.36 15.42 -17.57
C GLN A 161 1.99 15.17 -19.03
N HIS A 162 1.64 13.94 -19.38
CA HIS A 162 1.14 13.56 -20.70
C HIS A 162 -0.18 14.28 -21.01
N ASP A 163 -1.19 14.15 -20.15
CA ASP A 163 -2.52 14.73 -20.36
C ASP A 163 -2.46 16.26 -20.49
N THR A 164 -1.60 16.91 -19.68
CA THR A 164 -1.39 18.37 -19.76
C THR A 164 -0.74 18.78 -21.08
N ALA A 165 0.20 17.97 -21.59
CA ALA A 165 0.86 18.23 -22.87
C ALA A 165 -0.10 18.09 -24.06
N GLU A 166 -0.99 17.09 -24.04
CA GLU A 166 -2.02 16.93 -25.06
C GLU A 166 -2.99 18.10 -25.10
N LEU A 167 -3.48 18.55 -23.93
CA LEU A 167 -4.36 19.71 -23.84
C LEU A 167 -3.70 20.98 -24.38
N LEU A 168 -2.39 21.16 -24.14
CA LEU A 168 -1.60 22.25 -24.71
C LEU A 168 -1.51 22.18 -26.24
N VAL A 169 -1.28 20.99 -26.80
CA VAL A 169 -1.22 20.79 -28.25
C VAL A 169 -2.60 21.03 -28.90
N ALA A 170 -3.68 20.56 -28.26
CA ALA A 170 -5.04 20.80 -28.71
C ALA A 170 -5.41 22.30 -28.67
N ALA A 171 -5.03 23.01 -27.61
CA ALA A 171 -5.23 24.45 -27.51
C ALA A 171 -4.42 25.24 -28.56
N ALA A 172 -3.19 24.81 -28.85
CA ALA A 172 -2.34 25.40 -29.90
C ALA A 172 -2.95 25.25 -31.29
N THR A 173 -3.46 24.05 -31.60
CA THR A 173 -4.11 23.78 -32.89
C THR A 173 -5.43 24.53 -33.02
N ALA A 174 -6.24 24.62 -31.95
CA ALA A 174 -7.51 25.34 -31.96
C ALA A 174 -7.36 26.86 -32.12
N THR A 175 -6.28 27.46 -31.61
CA THR A 175 -6.09 28.93 -31.64
C THR A 175 -5.31 29.43 -32.85
N GLY A 176 -4.75 28.54 -33.68
CA GLY A 176 -3.97 28.87 -34.89
C GLY A 176 -2.69 29.68 -34.63
N LYS A 177 -2.42 30.02 -33.36
CA LYS A 177 -1.19 30.60 -32.86
C LYS A 177 -0.51 29.48 -32.08
N GLY A 178 0.75 29.17 -32.41
CA GLY A 178 1.52 28.21 -31.63
C GLY A 178 1.40 28.58 -30.15
N ALA A 179 0.65 27.78 -29.38
CA ALA A 179 0.42 28.08 -27.98
C ALA A 179 1.80 28.07 -27.32
N SER A 180 2.23 29.24 -26.87
CA SER A 180 3.42 29.30 -26.05
C SER A 180 3.09 28.59 -24.74
N PRO A 181 3.97 27.73 -24.19
CA PRO A 181 3.77 27.14 -22.86
C PRO A 181 3.49 28.21 -21.78
N ALA A 182 3.92 29.45 -22.02
CA ALA A 182 3.65 30.63 -21.22
C ALA A 182 2.16 31.03 -21.11
N LEU A 183 1.28 30.63 -22.05
CA LEU A 183 -0.14 31.02 -22.03
C LEU A 183 -0.92 30.32 -20.91
N LEU A 184 -0.51 29.11 -20.48
CA LEU A 184 -1.08 28.41 -19.31
C LEU A 184 -0.34 28.69 -18.00
N VAL A 185 0.88 29.25 -18.04
CA VAL A 185 1.57 29.72 -16.82
C VAL A 185 0.79 30.87 -16.16
N GLY A 186 -0.11 31.53 -16.90
CA GLY A 186 -1.05 32.53 -16.36
C GLY A 186 -2.03 31.98 -15.31
N ASP A 187 -2.40 30.69 -15.36
CA ASP A 187 -3.38 30.08 -14.46
C ASP A 187 -2.77 29.20 -13.35
N GLY A 188 -1.44 29.02 -13.34
CA GLY A 188 -0.71 28.31 -12.29
C GLY A 188 -0.70 26.78 -12.45
N PRO A 189 0.24 26.08 -11.79
CA PRO A 189 0.56 24.67 -12.07
C PRO A 189 -0.51 23.63 -11.65
N PHE A 190 -1.69 24.07 -11.23
CA PHE A 190 -2.80 23.21 -10.78
C PHE A 190 -4.18 23.74 -11.19
N SER A 191 -4.25 24.69 -12.13
CA SER A 191 -5.54 25.20 -12.62
C SER A 191 -6.38 24.12 -13.31
N ASP A 192 -5.71 23.15 -13.96
CA ASP A 192 -6.30 21.93 -14.52
C ASP A 192 -7.03 21.07 -13.48
N LEU A 193 -6.53 21.06 -12.24
CA LEU A 193 -7.08 20.26 -11.15
C LEU A 193 -8.12 21.00 -10.32
N PHE A 194 -7.90 22.29 -10.05
CA PHE A 194 -8.76 23.07 -9.13
C PHE A 194 -9.70 24.06 -9.85
N GLY A 195 -9.71 24.08 -11.19
CA GLY A 195 -10.56 24.96 -11.98
C GLY A 195 -12.03 24.52 -12.05
N GLU A 196 -12.31 23.21 -11.98
CA GLU A 196 -13.66 22.63 -12.11
C GLU A 196 -14.11 21.94 -10.82
N GLY A 197 -14.59 22.73 -9.86
CA GLY A 197 -15.19 22.23 -8.61
C GLY A 197 -14.20 21.51 -7.67
N TRP A 198 -14.71 21.05 -6.53
CA TRP A 198 -13.87 20.43 -5.49
C TRP A 198 -13.84 18.89 -5.55
N PHE A 199 -14.83 18.26 -6.20
CA PHE A 199 -15.03 16.80 -6.13
C PHE A 199 -13.99 16.03 -6.95
N LYS A 200 -13.80 16.37 -8.23
CA LYS A 200 -12.78 15.78 -9.11
C LYS A 200 -11.35 15.87 -8.53
N PRO A 201 -10.83 17.04 -8.09
CA PRO A 201 -9.52 17.10 -7.47
C PRO A 201 -9.46 16.30 -6.17
N PHE A 202 -10.53 16.30 -5.37
CA PHE A 202 -10.59 15.48 -4.16
C PHE A 202 -10.43 13.99 -4.45
N ILE A 203 -11.11 13.46 -5.48
CA ILE A 203 -11.00 12.06 -5.91
C ILE A 203 -9.59 11.76 -6.43
N ILE A 204 -9.04 12.61 -7.30
CA ILE A 204 -7.69 12.46 -7.87
C ILE A 204 -6.63 12.42 -6.77
N CYS A 205 -6.65 13.40 -5.85
CA CYS A 205 -5.70 13.44 -4.74
C CYS A 205 -5.82 12.19 -3.85
N ASN A 206 -7.02 11.67 -3.65
CA ASN A 206 -7.23 10.48 -2.84
C ASN A 206 -6.73 9.20 -3.52
N LEU A 207 -7.07 9.02 -4.79
CA LEU A 207 -6.72 7.82 -5.55
C LEU A 207 -5.21 7.74 -5.77
N TYR A 208 -4.56 8.86 -6.07
CA TYR A 208 -3.15 8.93 -6.48
C TYR A 208 -2.21 9.60 -5.48
N GLY A 209 -2.65 9.98 -4.29
CA GLY A 209 -1.78 10.67 -3.32
C GLY A 209 -2.02 10.24 -1.88
N VAL A 210 -3.27 10.24 -1.42
CA VAL A 210 -3.55 9.94 -0.01
C VAL A 210 -3.19 8.50 0.35
N THR A 211 -3.35 7.53 -0.55
CA THR A 211 -2.98 6.13 -0.28
C THR A 211 -1.48 5.97 0.00
N SER A 212 -0.59 6.65 -0.73
CA SER A 212 0.84 6.62 -0.43
C SER A 212 1.18 7.33 0.89
N ALA A 213 0.54 8.47 1.17
CA ALA A 213 0.70 9.15 2.44
C ALA A 213 0.26 8.28 3.64
N LEU A 214 -0.86 7.56 3.52
CA LEU A 214 -1.33 6.61 4.53
C LEU A 214 -0.34 5.46 4.72
N MET A 215 0.24 4.92 3.65
CA MET A 215 1.25 3.85 3.76
C MET A 215 2.57 4.34 4.37
N ILE A 216 2.96 5.60 4.17
CA ILE A 216 4.09 6.23 4.88
C ILE A 216 3.78 6.34 6.37
N LEU A 217 2.60 6.88 6.72
CA LEU A 217 2.15 7.00 8.11
C LEU A 217 2.09 5.64 8.80
N GLU A 218 1.54 4.63 8.12
CA GLU A 218 1.50 3.25 8.59
C GLU A 218 2.92 2.72 8.84
N THR A 219 3.82 2.87 7.87
CA THR A 219 5.20 2.36 7.96
C THR A 219 5.94 2.98 9.13
N ILE A 220 5.80 4.29 9.34
CA ILE A 220 6.53 5.06 10.36
C ILE A 220 5.88 4.92 11.73
N PHE A 221 4.55 5.05 11.84
CA PHE A 221 3.87 5.24 13.13
C PHE A 221 3.08 4.04 13.64
N LEU A 222 2.41 3.28 12.77
CA LEU A 222 1.42 2.29 13.20
C LEU A 222 1.94 0.86 13.17
N ASN A 223 3.00 0.62 12.40
CA ASN A 223 3.56 -0.71 12.18
C ASN A 223 4.98 -0.80 12.79
N SER A 224 5.23 -1.81 13.63
CA SER A 224 6.56 -2.12 14.19
C SER A 224 7.32 -3.25 13.45
N THR A 225 6.83 -3.67 12.28
CA THR A 225 7.44 -4.73 11.47
C THR A 225 8.85 -4.35 11.05
N LYS A 226 9.84 -5.15 11.45
CA LYS A 226 11.25 -4.92 11.13
C LYS A 226 11.54 -5.18 9.65
N ARG A 227 12.66 -4.65 9.17
CA ARG A 227 13.19 -5.05 7.86
C ARG A 227 13.26 -6.58 7.74
N PRO A 228 12.83 -7.17 6.61
CA PRO A 228 12.99 -8.60 6.41
C PRO A 228 14.45 -8.99 6.65
N ALA A 229 14.68 -10.09 7.35
CA ALA A 229 16.04 -10.63 7.51
C ALA A 229 16.69 -10.75 6.12
N THR A 230 18.01 -10.59 6.05
CA THR A 230 18.77 -10.56 4.78
C THR A 230 18.42 -11.70 3.82
N GLN A 231 18.03 -12.87 4.33
CA GLN A 231 17.57 -14.04 3.55
C GLN A 231 16.21 -13.84 2.85
N ALA A 232 15.32 -13.02 3.39
CA ALA A 232 14.01 -12.72 2.83
C ALA A 232 14.02 -11.47 1.92
N LEU A 233 15.10 -10.70 1.88
CA LEU A 233 15.15 -9.49 1.07
C LEU A 233 15.04 -9.81 -0.43
N GLY A 234 15.87 -10.74 -0.93
CA GLY A 234 15.88 -11.13 -2.33
C GLY A 234 14.53 -11.72 -2.81
N SER A 235 13.83 -12.44 -1.93
CA SER A 235 12.50 -12.98 -2.26
C SER A 235 11.41 -11.91 -2.33
N HIS A 236 11.55 -10.78 -1.62
CA HIS A 236 10.64 -9.64 -1.79
C HIS A 236 10.92 -8.90 -3.10
N PHE A 237 12.18 -8.64 -3.46
CA PHE A 237 12.54 -8.07 -4.76
C PHE A 237 11.97 -8.92 -5.91
N PHE A 238 12.23 -10.23 -5.88
CA PHE A 238 11.68 -11.15 -6.89
C PHE A 238 10.15 -11.21 -6.87
N GLY A 239 9.53 -11.27 -5.68
CA GLY A 239 8.07 -11.25 -5.55
C GLY A 239 7.43 -10.00 -6.16
N LEU A 240 8.04 -8.83 -5.99
CA LEU A 240 7.57 -7.59 -6.59
C LEU A 240 7.73 -7.56 -8.12
N VAL A 241 8.80 -8.14 -8.66
CA VAL A 241 8.94 -8.34 -10.12
C VAL A 241 7.81 -9.22 -10.65
N VAL A 242 7.48 -10.30 -9.94
CA VAL A 242 6.38 -11.20 -10.31
C VAL A 242 5.03 -10.47 -10.22
N TYR A 243 4.75 -9.72 -9.15
CA TYR A 243 3.49 -9.00 -9.01
C TYR A 243 3.31 -7.87 -10.01
N THR A 244 4.38 -7.12 -10.32
CA THR A 244 4.30 -6.09 -11.36
C THR A 244 4.13 -6.69 -12.75
N GLY A 245 4.85 -7.77 -13.06
CA GLY A 245 4.64 -8.53 -14.30
C GLY A 245 3.22 -9.12 -14.39
N LEU A 246 2.68 -9.62 -13.29
CA LEU A 246 1.31 -10.12 -13.22
C LEU A 246 0.29 -9.00 -13.48
N TYR A 247 0.53 -7.80 -12.95
CA TYR A 247 -0.32 -6.65 -13.28
C TYR A 247 -0.24 -6.29 -14.77
N LEU A 248 0.94 -6.31 -15.40
CA LEU A 248 1.05 -6.06 -16.85
C LEU A 248 0.29 -7.11 -17.67
N ALA A 249 0.37 -8.39 -17.27
CA ALA A 249 -0.44 -9.44 -17.87
C ALA A 249 -1.95 -9.22 -17.64
N TRP A 250 -2.34 -8.74 -16.46
CA TRP A 250 -3.73 -8.38 -16.14
C TRP A 250 -4.22 -7.19 -16.99
N ALA A 251 -3.38 -6.18 -17.18
CA ALA A 251 -3.65 -5.04 -18.05
C ALA A 251 -3.83 -5.46 -19.52
N ALA A 252 -3.01 -6.40 -20.01
CA ALA A 252 -3.14 -6.96 -21.34
C ALA A 252 -4.45 -7.77 -21.51
N LEU A 253 -4.85 -8.55 -20.49
CA LEU A 253 -6.16 -9.20 -20.46
C LEU A 253 -7.31 -8.17 -20.44
N GLY A 254 -7.13 -7.07 -19.73
CA GLY A 254 -8.06 -5.94 -19.73
C GLY A 254 -8.27 -5.39 -21.13
N LYS A 255 -7.17 -5.09 -21.85
CA LYS A 255 -7.24 -4.66 -23.26
C LYS A 255 -7.99 -5.66 -24.13
N ALA A 256 -7.72 -6.95 -23.98
CA ALA A 256 -8.39 -7.99 -24.77
C ALA A 256 -9.91 -8.09 -24.51
N TRP A 257 -10.40 -7.58 -23.37
CA TRP A 257 -11.81 -7.64 -23.00
C TRP A 257 -12.54 -6.30 -23.17
N THR A 258 -11.88 -5.18 -22.89
CA THR A 258 -12.51 -3.85 -22.93
C THR A 258 -12.04 -2.99 -24.09
N ASP A 259 -11.15 -3.49 -24.95
CA ASP A 259 -10.53 -2.79 -26.08
C ASP A 259 -9.82 -1.48 -25.73
N VAL A 260 -9.55 -1.23 -24.45
CA VAL A 260 -8.87 -0.02 -23.96
C VAL A 260 -7.72 -0.38 -23.03
N PHE A 261 -6.59 0.30 -23.20
CA PHE A 261 -5.45 0.14 -22.31
C PHE A 261 -5.64 0.94 -21.01
N PRO A 262 -5.21 0.41 -19.85
CA PRO A 262 -5.27 1.14 -18.59
C PRO A 262 -4.25 2.29 -18.50
N PHE A 263 -3.20 2.25 -19.32
CA PHE A 263 -2.20 3.31 -19.44
C PHE A 263 -1.95 3.64 -20.90
N PHE A 264 -1.79 4.93 -21.22
CA PHE A 264 -1.46 5.40 -22.57
C PHE A 264 -0.16 4.77 -23.10
N TRP A 265 0.83 4.59 -22.22
CA TRP A 265 2.15 4.05 -22.60
C TRP A 265 2.16 2.54 -22.92
N LEU A 266 1.03 1.85 -22.74
CA LEU A 266 0.83 0.47 -23.21
C LEU A 266 0.31 0.42 -24.65
N ASP A 267 -0.16 1.55 -25.19
CA ASP A 267 -0.67 1.62 -26.55
C ASP A 267 0.47 1.89 -27.54
N GLU A 268 0.61 1.00 -28.52
CA GLU A 268 1.62 1.14 -29.57
C GLU A 268 1.31 2.33 -30.49
N GLU A 269 0.03 2.61 -30.73
CA GLU A 269 -0.38 3.70 -31.61
C GLU A 269 -0.07 5.06 -30.98
N GLU A 270 -0.24 5.17 -29.66
CA GLU A 270 0.03 6.39 -28.89
C GLU A 270 1.53 6.65 -28.75
N VAL A 271 2.30 5.61 -28.43
CA VAL A 271 3.75 5.74 -28.19
C VAL A 271 4.57 5.66 -29.48
N GLY A 272 3.98 5.14 -30.55
CA GLY A 272 4.55 5.07 -31.90
C GLY A 272 5.51 3.91 -32.17
N SER A 273 5.83 3.06 -31.18
CA SER A 273 6.66 1.86 -31.40
C SER A 273 6.53 0.78 -30.31
N LYS A 274 6.71 -0.48 -30.70
CA LYS A 274 6.73 -1.64 -29.78
C LYS A 274 7.92 -1.60 -28.82
N GLU A 275 9.05 -1.09 -29.29
CA GLU A 275 10.27 -0.94 -28.50
C GLU A 275 10.04 0.03 -27.34
N ALA A 276 9.31 1.13 -27.59
CA ALA A 276 8.98 2.09 -26.54
C ALA A 276 7.98 1.53 -25.53
N VAL A 277 6.94 0.82 -25.96
CA VAL A 277 6.02 0.10 -25.06
C VAL A 277 6.79 -0.89 -24.17
N THR A 278 7.76 -1.61 -24.76
CA THR A 278 8.62 -2.54 -24.02
C THR A 278 9.48 -1.79 -22.99
N ALA A 279 10.06 -0.65 -23.37
CA ALA A 279 10.84 0.18 -22.45
C ALA A 279 10.00 0.71 -21.28
N TYR A 280 8.76 1.14 -21.51
CA TYR A 280 7.84 1.54 -20.45
C TYR A 280 7.48 0.38 -19.52
N CYS A 281 7.21 -0.81 -20.07
CA CYS A 281 6.97 -2.02 -19.27
C CYS A 281 8.18 -2.34 -18.38
N MET A 282 9.39 -2.27 -18.91
CA MET A 282 10.63 -2.45 -18.14
C MET A 282 10.77 -1.37 -17.05
N GLY A 283 10.51 -0.12 -17.40
CA GLY A 283 10.52 1.01 -16.48
C GLY A 283 9.53 0.81 -15.32
N PHE A 284 8.31 0.33 -15.60
CA PHE A 284 7.30 0.03 -14.60
C PHE A 284 7.74 -1.07 -13.63
N VAL A 285 8.33 -2.15 -14.14
CA VAL A 285 8.88 -3.23 -13.29
C VAL A 285 10.05 -2.70 -12.44
N LEU A 286 10.97 -1.93 -13.02
CA LEU A 286 12.09 -1.36 -12.29
C LEU A 286 11.65 -0.34 -11.23
N LEU A 287 10.61 0.45 -11.52
CA LEU A 287 10.02 1.41 -10.59
C LEU A 287 9.61 0.74 -9.28
N SER A 288 9.06 -0.48 -9.33
CA SER A 288 8.70 -1.22 -8.11
C SER A 288 9.89 -1.48 -7.19
N GLN A 289 11.07 -1.69 -7.74
CA GLN A 289 12.29 -1.97 -6.97
C GLN A 289 12.83 -0.68 -6.33
N PHE A 290 12.75 0.44 -7.04
CA PHE A 290 13.04 1.76 -6.47
C PHE A 290 12.07 2.11 -5.33
N MET A 291 10.77 1.90 -5.54
CA MET A 291 9.75 2.16 -4.52
C MET A 291 9.87 1.23 -3.31
N TYR A 292 10.30 -0.02 -3.52
CA TYR A 292 10.59 -0.93 -2.41
C TYR A 292 11.81 -0.48 -1.59
N THR A 293 12.85 0.01 -2.26
CA THR A 293 14.02 0.59 -1.58
C THR A 293 13.61 1.82 -0.76
N MET A 294 12.74 2.67 -1.30
CA MET A 294 12.17 3.81 -0.56
C MET A 294 11.38 3.37 0.68
N MET A 295 10.52 2.34 0.55
CA MET A 295 9.81 1.74 1.67
C MET A 295 10.78 1.24 2.77
N LEU A 296 11.84 0.52 2.38
CA LEU A 296 12.88 0.08 3.33
C LEU A 296 13.61 1.25 3.98
N GLY A 297 13.77 2.37 3.28
CA GLY A 297 14.27 3.64 3.80
C GLY A 297 13.40 4.16 4.96
N PHE A 298 12.07 4.23 4.77
CA PHE A 298 11.14 4.63 5.84
C PHE A 298 11.19 3.69 7.05
N VAL A 299 11.24 2.37 6.81
CA VAL A 299 11.40 1.38 7.89
C VAL A 299 12.73 1.63 8.64
N GLY A 300 13.82 1.90 7.92
CA GLY A 300 15.12 2.19 8.50
C GLY A 300 15.17 3.48 9.32
N ILE A 301 14.53 4.56 8.84
CA ILE A 301 14.39 5.82 9.58
C ILE A 301 13.67 5.57 10.90
N ARG A 302 12.50 4.91 10.84
CA ARG A 302 11.71 4.58 12.03
C ARG A 302 12.51 3.77 13.03
N GLU A 303 13.14 2.67 12.60
CA GLU A 303 13.97 1.81 13.47
C GLU A 303 15.12 2.61 14.11
N GLY A 304 15.75 3.52 13.36
CA GLY A 304 16.81 4.38 13.87
C GLY A 304 16.32 5.34 14.95
N VAL A 305 15.16 5.96 14.76
CA VAL A 305 14.57 6.91 15.71
C VAL A 305 14.04 6.20 16.97
N THR A 306 13.34 5.07 16.82
CA THR A 306 12.75 4.38 17.98
C THR A 306 13.83 3.75 18.86
N ARG A 307 14.94 3.27 18.27
CA ARG A 307 16.09 2.77 19.04
C ARG A 307 16.78 3.89 19.82
N SER A 308 17.06 5.03 19.19
CA SER A 308 17.75 6.14 19.88
C SER A 308 16.91 6.72 21.02
N LEU A 309 15.58 6.77 20.86
CA LEU A 309 14.67 7.18 21.93
C LEU A 309 14.66 6.17 23.09
N ALA A 310 14.66 4.86 22.80
CA ALA A 310 14.70 3.83 23.83
C ALA A 310 16.02 3.85 24.63
N GLU A 311 17.15 4.02 23.95
CA GLU A 311 18.46 4.17 24.60
C GLU A 311 18.50 5.40 25.51
N ARG A 312 17.93 6.52 25.06
CA ARG A 312 17.84 7.75 25.85
C ARG A 312 16.96 7.58 27.09
N ALA A 313 15.79 6.92 26.95
CA ALA A 313 14.91 6.65 28.09
C ALA A 313 15.60 5.78 29.15
N GLY A 314 16.26 4.69 28.72
CA GLY A 314 17.01 3.82 29.64
C GLY A 314 18.18 4.54 30.34
N SER A 315 18.83 5.49 29.66
CA SER A 315 19.89 6.29 30.29
C SER A 315 19.38 7.25 31.37
N ILE A 316 18.15 7.76 31.24
CA ILE A 316 17.54 8.64 32.24
C ILE A 316 17.13 7.81 33.46
N GLU A 317 16.49 6.66 33.25
CA GLU A 317 16.10 5.75 34.34
C GLU A 317 17.31 5.28 35.16
N ALA A 318 18.45 5.02 34.51
CA ALA A 318 19.69 4.63 35.19
C ALA A 318 20.36 5.76 36.00
N LEU A 319 20.01 7.02 35.75
CA LEU A 319 20.50 8.17 36.53
C LEU A 319 19.58 8.52 37.71
N GLU A 320 18.32 8.08 37.67
CA GLU A 320 17.31 8.35 38.69
C GLU A 320 17.17 7.24 39.75
N GLY A 321 17.75 6.05 39.52
CA GLY A 321 17.76 4.90 40.44
C GLY A 321 19.06 4.73 41.21
#